data_AF-A0A6I7N971-F1
#
_entry.id   AF-A0A6I7N971-F1
#
_cell.length_a   1.000
_cell.length_b   1.000
_cell.length_c   1.000
_cell.angle_alpha   90.00
_cell.angle_beta   90.00
_cell.angle_gamma   90.00
#
_symmetry.space_group_name_H-M   'P 1'
#
loop_
_entity.id
_entity.type
_entity.pdbx_description
1 polymer ?
#
loop_
_entity_poly.entity_id
_entity_poly.type
_entity_poly.pdbx_seq_one_letter_code
_entity_poly.pdbx_strand_id
1 'polypeptide(L)'
;MVVTCFASNLARLHALAEVSRDTDRYAALLGRSLLRMQGVARQSDYLTATDSFIGPWELGFLPHSQQLWICTGSQGEPAAALGRVASGRHPQLVLERGDTVVFSSRLIPGNEESLARIRADLTAKGIHIIDDDMAPVHASGHPPQEDLRQLYGWLKARYLLPVHGEIYHQEAHMTFGRSLGLQGLVPNNGDLIDLSAQPARVAELPWGLVELPQT
;
A
#
# COMPACT_ATOMS: atom_id res chain seq x y z
N MET A 1 12.10 -9.38 -13.84
CA MET A 1 11.28 -9.49 -12.61
C MET A 1 10.33 -8.31 -12.53
N VAL A 2 9.10 -8.51 -12.04
CA VAL A 2 8.11 -7.45 -11.83
C VAL A 2 7.72 -7.41 -10.36
N VAL A 3 7.60 -6.20 -9.80
CA VAL A 3 7.10 -5.96 -8.44
C VAL A 3 5.93 -4.99 -8.52
N THR A 4 4.83 -5.28 -7.84
CA THR A 4 3.72 -4.33 -7.70
C THR A 4 3.61 -3.81 -6.29
N CYS A 5 3.36 -2.51 -6.14
CA CYS A 5 3.19 -1.85 -4.85
C CYS A 5 2.24 -0.65 -4.96
N PHE A 6 1.84 -0.11 -3.80
CA PHE A 6 1.12 1.17 -3.76
C PHE A 6 2.04 2.30 -4.22
N ALA A 7 1.54 3.14 -5.13
CA ALA A 7 2.34 4.23 -5.68
C ALA A 7 2.77 5.25 -4.61
N SER A 8 2.00 5.42 -3.54
CA SER A 8 2.28 6.32 -2.42
C SER A 8 3.32 5.79 -1.43
N ASN A 9 3.74 4.52 -1.52
CA ASN A 9 4.72 3.96 -0.60
C ASN A 9 6.15 4.29 -1.08
N LEU A 10 6.61 5.50 -0.76
CA LEU A 10 7.94 5.99 -1.13
C LEU A 10 9.08 5.18 -0.50
N ALA A 11 8.91 4.73 0.74
CA ALA A 11 9.88 3.86 1.41
C ALA A 11 10.07 2.54 0.63
N ARG A 12 8.99 1.98 0.08
CA ARG A 12 9.08 0.80 -0.79
C ARG A 12 9.78 1.11 -2.11
N LEU A 13 9.54 2.28 -2.73
CA LEU A 13 10.23 2.66 -3.95
C LEU A 13 11.73 2.84 -3.73
N HIS A 14 12.12 3.46 -2.62
CA HIS A 14 13.51 3.56 -2.19
C HIS A 14 14.14 2.16 -2.05
N ALA A 15 13.52 1.28 -1.25
CA ALA A 15 14.01 -0.08 -1.05
C ALA A 15 14.14 -0.87 -2.38
N LEU A 16 13.22 -0.68 -3.32
CA LEU A 16 13.31 -1.32 -4.65
C LEU A 16 14.44 -0.75 -5.51
N ALA A 17 14.75 0.54 -5.39
CA ALA A 17 15.92 1.14 -6.03
C ALA A 17 17.22 0.62 -5.41
N GLU A 18 17.26 0.38 -4.10
CA GLU A 18 18.41 -0.26 -3.45
C GLU A 18 18.59 -1.69 -3.92
N VAL A 19 17.51 -2.49 -3.89
CA VAL A 19 17.52 -3.88 -4.36
C VAL A 19 17.94 -3.97 -5.82
N SER A 20 17.55 -3.02 -6.69
CA SER A 20 17.99 -3.06 -8.08
C SER A 20 19.51 -2.93 -8.17
N ARG A 21 20.11 -1.99 -7.42
CA ARG A 21 21.57 -1.83 -7.36
C ARG A 21 22.26 -3.08 -6.81
N ASP A 22 21.77 -3.60 -5.69
CA ASP A 22 22.38 -4.73 -4.99
C ASP A 22 22.27 -6.06 -5.76
N THR A 23 21.38 -6.12 -6.75
CA THR A 23 21.16 -7.31 -7.59
C THR A 23 21.62 -7.14 -9.04
N ASP A 24 22.40 -6.09 -9.32
CA ASP A 24 22.89 -5.74 -10.67
C ASP A 24 21.75 -5.60 -11.70
N ARG A 25 20.63 -5.02 -11.25
CA ARG A 25 19.45 -4.73 -12.06
C ARG A 25 19.26 -3.23 -12.24
N TYR A 26 18.65 -2.88 -13.37
CA TYR A 26 18.08 -1.56 -13.61
C TYR A 26 16.59 -1.61 -13.31
N ALA A 27 16.07 -0.52 -12.73
CA ALA A 27 14.67 -0.39 -12.37
C ALA A 27 13.94 0.62 -13.26
N ALA A 28 12.70 0.31 -13.65
CA ALA A 28 11.80 1.25 -14.32
C ALA A 28 10.40 1.23 -13.69
N LEU A 29 9.77 2.41 -13.69
CA LEU A 29 8.41 2.59 -13.17
C LEU A 29 7.38 2.46 -14.29
N LEU A 30 6.37 1.62 -14.09
CA LEU A 30 5.22 1.45 -14.97
C LEU A 30 3.94 1.88 -14.26
N GLY A 31 3.44 3.06 -14.66
CA GLY A 31 2.16 3.59 -14.21
C GLY A 31 2.23 5.07 -13.87
N ARG A 32 1.18 5.82 -14.27
CA ARG A 32 1.13 7.28 -14.11
C ARG A 32 1.23 7.73 -12.65
N SER A 33 0.61 7.00 -11.71
CA SER A 33 0.67 7.36 -10.30
C SER A 33 2.05 7.15 -9.69
N LEU A 34 2.79 6.12 -10.09
CA LEU A 34 4.18 5.90 -9.68
C LEU A 34 5.09 7.04 -10.17
N LEU A 35 5.02 7.36 -11.46
CA LEU A 35 5.80 8.45 -12.06
C LEU A 35 5.50 9.80 -11.40
N ARG A 36 4.21 10.08 -11.14
CA ARG A 36 3.79 11.29 -10.42
C ARG A 36 4.39 11.32 -9.01
N MET A 37 4.26 10.23 -8.27
CA MET A 37 4.74 10.17 -6.89
C MET A 37 6.27 10.26 -6.79
N GLN A 38 6.99 9.61 -7.71
CA GLN A 38 8.45 9.75 -7.85
C GLN A 38 8.84 11.21 -8.10
N GLY A 39 8.15 11.90 -9.02
CA GLY A 39 8.42 13.31 -9.33
C GLY A 39 8.23 14.22 -8.11
N VAL A 40 7.11 14.07 -7.40
CA VAL A 40 6.85 14.82 -6.16
C VAL A 40 7.89 14.50 -5.09
N ALA A 41 8.23 13.22 -4.90
CA ALA A 41 9.19 12.82 -3.88
C ALA A 41 10.61 13.36 -4.14
N ARG A 42 11.04 13.44 -5.40
CA ARG A 42 12.32 14.08 -5.76
C ARG A 42 12.31 15.59 -5.53
N GLN A 43 11.19 16.27 -5.80
CA GLN A 43 11.05 17.71 -5.55
C GLN A 43 11.01 18.04 -4.05
N SER A 44 10.59 17.09 -3.23
CA SER A 44 10.46 17.21 -1.78
C SER A 44 11.58 16.51 -1.00
N ASP A 45 12.68 16.13 -1.67
CA ASP A 45 13.86 15.47 -1.08
C ASP A 45 13.59 14.13 -0.35
N TYR A 46 12.45 13.49 -0.58
CA TYR A 46 12.14 12.15 -0.07
C TYR A 46 12.79 11.03 -0.89
N LEU A 47 13.09 11.29 -2.16
CA LEU A 47 13.89 10.39 -3.00
C LEU A 47 15.10 11.15 -3.54
N THR A 48 16.24 10.49 -3.51
CA THR A 48 17.54 11.05 -3.85
C THR A 48 17.96 10.66 -5.27
N ALA A 49 19.10 11.17 -5.73
CA ALA A 49 19.67 10.77 -7.02
C ALA A 49 20.07 9.28 -7.07
N THR A 50 20.37 8.66 -5.93
CA THR A 50 20.66 7.22 -5.85
C THR A 50 19.40 6.36 -6.02
N ASP A 51 18.22 6.96 -5.90
CA ASP A 51 16.93 6.39 -6.27
C ASP A 51 16.64 6.62 -7.76
N SER A 52 17.55 6.12 -8.60
CA SER A 52 17.48 6.29 -10.05
C SER A 52 16.65 5.19 -10.69
N PHE A 53 15.70 5.61 -11.52
CA PHE A 53 14.89 4.74 -12.36
C PHE A 53 15.13 5.17 -13.81
N ILE A 54 15.40 4.21 -14.69
CA ILE A 54 15.58 4.47 -16.11
C ILE A 54 14.24 4.42 -16.84
N GLY A 55 14.22 4.88 -18.09
CA GLY A 55 13.03 4.82 -18.92
C GLY A 55 12.57 3.37 -19.15
N PRO A 56 11.26 3.08 -19.16
CA PRO A 56 10.72 1.77 -19.54
C PRO A 56 11.25 1.26 -20.89
N TRP A 57 11.43 2.17 -21.85
CA TRP A 57 11.94 1.82 -23.17
C TRP A 57 13.40 1.36 -23.12
N GLU A 58 14.25 2.05 -22.35
CA GLU A 58 15.67 1.69 -22.15
C GLU A 58 15.80 0.35 -21.43
N LEU A 59 14.97 0.13 -20.40
CA LEU A 59 14.97 -1.12 -19.64
C LEU A 59 14.66 -2.34 -20.52
N GLY A 60 13.75 -2.18 -21.50
CA GLY A 60 13.36 -3.25 -22.42
C GLY A 60 14.49 -3.76 -23.33
N PHE A 61 15.59 -3.04 -23.48
CA PHE A 61 16.76 -3.50 -24.25
C PHE A 61 17.76 -4.32 -23.43
N LEU A 62 17.63 -4.33 -22.11
CA LEU A 62 18.53 -5.09 -21.25
C LEU A 62 18.15 -6.57 -21.21
N PRO A 63 19.08 -7.48 -20.87
CA PRO A 63 18.73 -8.88 -20.59
C PRO A 63 17.70 -8.99 -19.46
N HIS A 64 16.77 -9.96 -19.53
CA HIS A 64 15.72 -10.16 -18.51
C HIS A 64 16.27 -10.29 -17.08
N SER A 65 17.48 -10.85 -16.92
CA SER A 65 18.16 -10.97 -15.63
C SER A 65 18.57 -9.62 -15.02
N GLN A 66 18.69 -8.56 -15.82
CA GLN A 66 19.03 -7.21 -15.38
C GLN A 66 17.79 -6.30 -15.25
N GLN A 67 16.58 -6.81 -15.51
CA GLN A 67 15.37 -6.00 -15.49
C GLN A 67 14.59 -6.12 -14.17
N LEU A 68 14.28 -4.97 -13.56
CA LEU A 68 13.30 -4.81 -12.48
C LEU A 68 12.20 -3.84 -12.89
N TRP A 69 10.98 -4.33 -13.03
CA TRP A 69 9.81 -3.51 -13.36
C TRP A 69 8.97 -3.24 -12.11
N ILE A 70 8.63 -1.98 -11.85
CA ILE A 70 7.80 -1.61 -10.71
C ILE A 70 6.46 -1.10 -11.24
N CYS A 71 5.39 -1.85 -10.96
CA CYS A 71 4.08 -1.64 -11.59
C CYS A 71 3.02 -1.17 -10.59
N THR A 72 2.15 -0.26 -11.03
CA THR A 72 0.85 -0.05 -10.37
C THR A 72 -0.08 -1.23 -10.60
N GLY A 73 -1.18 -1.31 -9.84
CA GLY A 73 -2.21 -2.35 -10.02
C GLY A 73 -2.15 -3.44 -8.95
N SER A 74 -1.65 -3.10 -7.76
CA SER A 74 -1.41 -4.05 -6.69
C SER A 74 -2.70 -4.57 -6.06
N GLN A 75 -3.84 -3.95 -6.35
CA GLN A 75 -5.18 -4.32 -5.86
C GLN A 75 -6.08 -4.92 -6.94
N GLY A 76 -5.52 -5.34 -8.08
CA GLY A 76 -6.33 -5.98 -9.13
C GLY A 76 -6.90 -5.02 -10.17
N GLU A 77 -6.50 -3.75 -10.19
CA GLU A 77 -7.09 -2.74 -11.08
C GLU A 77 -6.80 -3.05 -12.57
N PRO A 78 -7.81 -3.37 -13.40
CA PRO A 78 -7.56 -3.87 -14.75
C PRO A 78 -6.87 -2.86 -15.69
N ALA A 79 -7.10 -1.56 -15.47
CA ALA A 79 -6.49 -0.48 -16.24
C ALA A 79 -5.07 -0.10 -15.77
N ALA A 80 -4.66 -0.58 -14.60
CA ALA A 80 -3.33 -0.32 -14.07
C ALA A 80 -2.25 -1.07 -14.87
N ALA A 81 -0.98 -0.79 -14.56
CA ALA A 81 0.13 -1.39 -15.30
C ALA A 81 0.10 -2.91 -15.21
N LEU A 82 -0.02 -3.48 -14.00
CA LEU A 82 -0.04 -4.93 -13.80
C LEU A 82 -1.22 -5.60 -14.51
N GLY A 83 -2.43 -5.04 -14.45
CA GLY A 83 -3.60 -5.58 -15.16
C GLY A 83 -3.42 -5.61 -16.68
N ARG A 84 -2.80 -4.58 -17.25
CA ARG A 84 -2.46 -4.55 -18.68
C ARG A 84 -1.35 -5.55 -19.02
N VAL A 85 -0.35 -5.71 -18.16
CA VAL A 85 0.74 -6.70 -18.35
C VAL A 85 0.20 -8.12 -18.27
N ALA A 86 -0.61 -8.43 -17.24
CA ALA A 86 -1.25 -9.73 -17.03
C ALA A 86 -2.15 -10.11 -18.22
N SER A 87 -2.91 -9.16 -18.76
CA SER A 87 -3.73 -9.37 -19.97
C SER A 87 -2.95 -9.31 -21.29
N GLY A 88 -1.64 -9.05 -21.28
CA GLY A 88 -0.80 -8.98 -22.49
C GLY A 88 -1.02 -7.73 -23.36
N ARG A 89 -1.64 -6.68 -22.80
CA ARG A 89 -1.99 -5.43 -23.50
C ARG A 89 -1.06 -4.25 -23.15
N HIS A 90 -0.02 -4.47 -22.33
CA HIS A 90 0.88 -3.40 -21.98
C HIS A 90 1.90 -3.14 -23.12
N PRO A 91 2.05 -1.91 -23.61
CA PRO A 91 2.83 -1.62 -24.82
C PRO A 91 4.35 -1.80 -24.65
N GLN A 92 4.85 -1.77 -23.42
CA GLN A 92 6.29 -1.77 -23.12
C GLN A 92 6.78 -3.05 -22.43
N LEU A 93 5.87 -3.91 -21.98
CA LEU A 93 6.24 -5.10 -21.21
C LEU A 93 5.29 -6.25 -21.54
N VAL A 94 5.88 -7.34 -22.03
CA VAL A 94 5.21 -8.63 -22.24
C VAL A 94 5.91 -9.61 -21.31
N LEU A 95 5.12 -10.34 -20.51
CA LEU A 95 5.65 -11.39 -19.63
C LEU A 95 5.78 -12.70 -20.39
N GLU A 96 6.87 -13.40 -20.10
CA GLU A 96 7.16 -14.73 -20.64
C GLU A 96 7.14 -15.79 -19.55
N ARG A 97 6.94 -17.04 -19.95
CA ARG A 97 6.94 -18.18 -19.02
C ARG A 97 8.24 -18.21 -18.22
N GLY A 98 8.13 -18.33 -16.90
CA GLY A 98 9.28 -18.32 -15.99
C GLY A 98 9.62 -16.94 -15.42
N ASP A 99 9.04 -15.85 -15.94
CA ASP A 99 9.12 -14.55 -15.27
C ASP A 99 8.48 -14.61 -13.88
N THR A 100 8.92 -13.71 -12.99
CA THR A 100 8.41 -13.60 -11.62
C THR A 100 7.70 -12.27 -11.39
N VAL A 101 6.52 -12.34 -10.78
CA VAL A 101 5.72 -11.19 -10.32
C VAL A 101 5.59 -11.25 -8.80
N VAL A 102 6.04 -10.20 -8.12
CA VAL A 102 5.96 -10.04 -6.66
C VAL A 102 4.83 -9.06 -6.31
N PHE A 103 3.87 -9.52 -5.52
CA PHE A 103 2.81 -8.69 -4.93
C PHE A 103 3.29 -8.10 -3.61
N SER A 104 3.92 -6.93 -3.68
CA SER A 104 4.46 -6.21 -2.52
C SER A 104 3.39 -5.36 -1.81
N SER A 105 2.19 -5.92 -1.67
CA SER A 105 1.04 -5.28 -1.02
C SER A 105 0.09 -6.33 -0.46
N ARG A 106 -0.54 -6.00 0.66
CA ARG A 106 -1.68 -6.78 1.15
C ARG A 106 -2.94 -6.47 0.35
N LEU A 107 -3.77 -7.50 0.15
CA LEU A 107 -5.11 -7.36 -0.42
C LEU A 107 -5.98 -6.52 0.51
N ILE A 108 -6.62 -5.49 -0.05
CA ILE A 108 -7.63 -4.70 0.65
C ILE A 108 -8.99 -5.41 0.50
N PRO A 109 -9.76 -5.56 1.59
CA PRO A 109 -11.10 -6.14 1.53
C PRO A 109 -11.98 -5.48 0.46
N GLY A 110 -12.65 -6.29 -0.37
CA GLY A 110 -13.48 -5.85 -1.49
C GLY A 110 -12.81 -5.95 -2.87
N ASN A 111 -11.49 -6.18 -2.93
CA ASN A 111 -10.74 -6.31 -4.18
C ASN A 111 -10.38 -7.76 -4.54
N GLU A 112 -10.87 -8.75 -3.78
CA GLU A 112 -10.51 -10.18 -3.87
C GLU A 112 -10.68 -10.71 -5.30
N GLU A 113 -11.85 -10.47 -5.89
CA GLU A 113 -12.20 -10.99 -7.21
C GLU A 113 -11.30 -10.40 -8.31
N SER A 114 -11.06 -9.09 -8.26
CA SER A 114 -10.25 -8.40 -9.25
C SER A 114 -8.80 -8.87 -9.20
N LEU A 115 -8.25 -9.04 -8.00
CA LEU A 115 -6.90 -9.58 -7.82
C LEU A 115 -6.81 -11.05 -8.24
N ALA A 116 -7.82 -11.86 -7.92
CA ALA A 116 -7.89 -13.27 -8.31
C ALA A 116 -7.86 -13.44 -9.83
N ARG A 117 -8.57 -12.59 -10.58
CA ARG A 117 -8.54 -12.61 -12.06
C ARG A 117 -7.13 -12.32 -12.60
N ILE A 118 -6.44 -11.29 -12.09
CA ILE A 118 -5.05 -11.01 -12.49
C ILE A 118 -4.13 -12.20 -12.18
N ARG A 119 -4.26 -12.81 -11.00
CA ARG A 119 -3.45 -13.97 -10.62
C ARG A 119 -3.73 -15.17 -11.52
N ALA A 120 -4.98 -15.41 -11.90
CA ALA A 120 -5.35 -16.47 -12.83
C ALA A 120 -4.71 -16.25 -14.21
N ASP A 121 -4.77 -15.03 -14.75
CA ASP A 121 -4.16 -14.68 -16.04
C ASP A 121 -2.63 -14.88 -16.03
N LEU A 122 -1.97 -14.47 -14.94
CA LEU A 122 -0.53 -14.68 -14.74
C LEU A 122 -0.18 -16.17 -14.63
N THR A 123 -0.95 -16.92 -13.85
CA THR A 123 -0.75 -18.37 -13.66
C THR A 123 -0.93 -19.13 -14.97
N ALA A 124 -1.94 -18.77 -15.76
CA ALA A 124 -2.20 -19.37 -17.07
C ALA A 124 -1.03 -19.17 -18.05
N LYS A 125 -0.25 -18.11 -17.88
CA LYS A 125 0.96 -17.82 -18.67
C LYS A 125 2.22 -18.50 -18.13
N GLY A 126 2.13 -19.24 -17.04
CA GLY A 126 3.27 -19.87 -16.38
C GLY A 126 4.21 -18.87 -15.71
N ILE A 127 3.66 -17.77 -15.21
CA ILE A 127 4.38 -16.76 -14.42
C ILE A 127 4.47 -17.22 -12.97
N HIS A 128 5.64 -17.06 -12.37
CA HIS A 128 5.85 -17.32 -10.95
C HIS A 128 5.32 -16.14 -10.12
N ILE A 129 4.44 -16.42 -9.16
CA ILE A 129 3.83 -15.42 -8.30
C ILE A 129 4.39 -15.57 -6.90
N ILE A 130 4.83 -14.45 -6.31
CA ILE A 130 5.23 -14.34 -4.90
C ILE A 130 4.33 -13.31 -4.23
N ASP A 131 3.77 -13.65 -3.08
CA ASP A 131 2.95 -12.74 -2.28
C ASP A 131 3.27 -12.86 -0.78
N ASP A 132 2.52 -12.11 0.03
CA ASP A 132 2.72 -11.98 1.47
C ASP A 132 2.53 -13.31 2.24
N ASP A 133 1.75 -14.25 1.69
CA ASP A 133 1.56 -15.58 2.30
C ASP A 133 2.79 -16.47 2.10
N MET A 134 3.58 -16.21 1.05
CA MET A 134 4.78 -16.99 0.71
C MET A 134 6.07 -16.40 1.27
N ALA A 135 6.16 -15.06 1.37
CA ALA A 135 7.35 -14.36 1.83
C ALA A 135 6.98 -12.99 2.44
N PRO A 136 7.78 -12.45 3.38
CA PRO A 136 7.53 -11.15 4.01
C PRO A 136 7.83 -9.99 3.05
N VAL A 137 7.04 -9.86 1.99
CA VAL A 137 7.20 -8.85 0.92
C VAL A 137 6.34 -7.62 1.16
N HIS A 138 5.52 -7.62 2.20
CA HIS A 138 4.73 -6.49 2.65
C HIS A 138 4.91 -6.26 4.16
N ALA A 139 4.73 -5.00 4.57
CA ALA A 139 4.64 -4.60 5.96
C ALA A 139 3.49 -3.60 6.06
N SER A 140 2.67 -3.74 7.10
CA SER A 140 1.56 -2.82 7.37
C SER A 140 2.09 -1.41 7.60
N GLY A 141 1.37 -0.41 7.10
CA GLY A 141 1.60 0.99 7.48
C GLY A 141 0.93 1.38 8.81
N HIS A 142 0.17 0.47 9.42
CA HIS A 142 -0.55 0.70 10.68
C HIS A 142 0.18 0.03 11.85
N PRO A 143 0.25 0.70 13.03
CA PRO A 143 0.99 0.20 14.18
C PRO A 143 0.31 -1.04 14.79
N PRO A 144 1.07 -2.08 15.17
CA PRO A 144 0.58 -3.17 16.01
C PRO A 144 0.33 -2.71 17.45
N GLN A 145 -0.24 -3.60 18.27
CA GLN A 145 -0.57 -3.31 19.67
C GLN A 145 0.65 -2.88 20.51
N GLU A 146 1.84 -3.40 20.23
CA GLU A 146 3.05 -3.04 20.99
C GLU A 146 3.45 -1.59 20.75
N ASP A 147 3.45 -1.15 19.49
CA ASP A 147 3.74 0.23 19.10
C ASP A 147 2.71 1.19 19.71
N LEU A 148 1.43 0.79 19.74
CA LEU A 148 0.38 1.56 20.41
C LEU A 148 0.63 1.67 21.93
N ARG A 149 1.03 0.57 22.60
CA ARG A 149 1.37 0.59 24.03
C ARG A 149 2.52 1.55 24.31
N GLN A 150 3.56 1.50 23.49
CA GLN A 150 4.72 2.38 23.61
C GLN A 150 4.31 3.86 23.44
N LEU A 151 3.50 4.16 22.42
CA LEU A 151 2.95 5.49 22.18
C LEU A 151 2.16 6.01 23.40
N TYR A 152 1.29 5.19 23.98
CA TYR A 152 0.51 5.59 25.16
C TYR A 152 1.39 5.89 26.37
N GLY A 153 2.46 5.10 26.55
CA GLY A 153 3.45 5.32 27.60
C GLY A 153 4.16 6.67 27.45
N TRP A 154 4.59 7.01 26.22
CA TRP A 154 5.24 8.30 25.94
C TRP A 154 4.31 9.49 26.17
N LEU A 155 3.07 9.38 25.71
CA LEU A 155 2.06 10.44 25.87
C LEU A 155 1.54 10.55 27.31
N LYS A 156 1.79 9.54 28.15
CA LYS A 156 1.13 9.38 29.46
C LYS A 156 -0.39 9.49 29.31
N ALA A 157 -0.92 8.82 28.29
CA ALA A 157 -2.33 8.93 27.92
C ALA A 157 -3.22 8.51 29.09
N ARG A 158 -4.32 9.25 29.29
CA ARG A 158 -5.38 8.92 30.27
C ARG A 158 -6.66 8.46 29.59
N TYR A 159 -6.92 9.02 28.41
CA TYR A 159 -8.10 8.76 27.60
C TYR A 159 -7.71 8.32 26.19
N LEU A 160 -8.51 7.42 25.61
CA LEU A 160 -8.38 6.92 24.25
C LEU A 160 -9.69 7.13 23.50
N LEU A 161 -9.61 7.75 22.33
CA LEU A 161 -10.67 7.81 21.34
C LEU A 161 -10.14 7.10 20.09
N PRO A 162 -10.41 5.80 19.89
CA PRO A 162 -9.90 5.07 18.75
C PRO A 162 -10.55 5.57 17.46
N VAL A 163 -9.74 5.80 16.43
CA VAL A 163 -10.17 6.28 15.11
C VAL A 163 -9.47 5.47 14.02
N HIS A 164 -9.86 5.70 12.76
CA HIS A 164 -9.23 5.08 11.58
C HIS A 164 -9.33 3.54 11.55
N GLY A 165 -10.56 3.03 11.46
CA GLY A 165 -10.88 1.62 11.23
C GLY A 165 -12.39 1.40 11.31
N GLU A 166 -12.87 0.25 10.83
CA GLU A 166 -14.25 -0.19 11.06
C GLU A 166 -14.58 -0.31 12.55
N ILE A 167 -15.87 -0.32 12.90
CA ILE A 167 -16.33 -0.32 14.30
C ILE A 167 -15.67 -1.43 15.15
N TYR A 168 -15.53 -2.63 14.59
CA TYR A 168 -14.91 -3.76 15.29
C TYR A 168 -13.41 -3.53 15.58
N HIS A 169 -12.70 -2.80 14.72
CA HIS A 169 -11.31 -2.42 14.98
C HIS A 169 -11.25 -1.43 16.14
N GLN A 170 -12.13 -0.43 16.14
CA GLN A 170 -12.18 0.60 17.17
C GLN A 170 -12.58 0.02 18.53
N GLU A 171 -13.53 -0.91 18.56
CA GLU A 171 -13.92 -1.64 19.77
C GLU A 171 -12.77 -2.51 20.31
N ALA A 172 -12.06 -3.23 19.44
CA ALA A 172 -10.88 -3.99 19.82
C ALA A 172 -9.76 -3.07 20.36
N HIS A 173 -9.57 -1.91 19.73
CA HIS A 173 -8.61 -0.90 20.13
C HIS A 173 -8.95 -0.29 21.49
N MET A 174 -10.23 0.04 21.74
CA MET A 174 -10.70 0.50 23.05
C MET A 174 -10.56 -0.60 24.11
N THR A 175 -10.87 -1.85 23.77
CA THR A 175 -10.70 -3.01 24.67
C THR A 175 -9.24 -3.16 25.09
N PHE A 176 -8.31 -3.04 24.14
CA PHE A 176 -6.88 -3.01 24.42
C PHE A 176 -6.47 -1.79 25.26
N GLY A 177 -6.97 -0.59 24.95
CA GLY A 177 -6.70 0.59 25.78
C GLY A 177 -7.16 0.42 27.23
N ARG A 178 -8.35 -0.17 27.44
CA ARG A 178 -8.89 -0.46 28.78
C ARG A 178 -8.04 -1.45 29.55
N SER A 179 -7.47 -2.47 28.90
CA SER A 179 -6.57 -3.42 29.57
C SER A 179 -5.26 -2.76 30.04
N LEU A 180 -4.89 -1.62 29.44
CA LEU A 180 -3.77 -0.77 29.86
C LEU A 180 -4.18 0.34 30.85
N GLY A 181 -5.44 0.35 31.31
CA GLY A 181 -5.97 1.33 32.25
C GLY A 181 -6.45 2.65 31.63
N LEU A 182 -6.52 2.74 30.30
CA LEU A 182 -7.07 3.92 29.61
C LEU A 182 -8.59 3.93 29.68
N GLN A 183 -9.17 5.11 29.84
CA GLN A 183 -10.61 5.34 29.76
C GLN A 183 -10.97 5.93 28.39
N GLY A 184 -12.26 6.00 28.04
CA GLY A 184 -12.69 6.61 26.79
C GLY A 184 -13.91 5.94 26.19
N LEU A 185 -14.21 6.32 24.96
CA LEU A 185 -15.37 5.87 24.18
C LEU A 185 -14.97 5.65 22.73
N VAL A 186 -15.76 4.85 22.02
CA VAL A 186 -15.61 4.62 20.58
C VAL A 186 -16.43 5.68 19.83
N PRO A 187 -15.78 6.60 19.10
CA PRO A 187 -16.47 7.67 18.38
C PRO A 187 -17.11 7.19 17.08
N ASN A 188 -18.27 7.75 16.71
CA ASN A 188 -18.86 7.62 15.38
C ASN A 188 -18.70 8.90 14.57
N ASN A 189 -18.84 8.80 13.25
CA ASN A 189 -18.95 10.00 12.41
C ASN A 189 -20.12 10.87 12.89
N GLY A 190 -19.90 12.18 12.97
CA GLY A 190 -20.90 13.14 13.44
C GLY A 190 -20.97 13.30 14.96
N ASP A 191 -20.33 12.46 15.77
CA ASP A 191 -20.37 12.62 17.23
C ASP A 191 -19.66 13.92 17.65
N LEU A 192 -20.36 14.76 18.43
CA LEU A 192 -19.77 15.88 19.14
C LEU A 192 -19.33 15.40 20.52
N ILE A 193 -18.02 15.42 20.78
CA ILE A 193 -17.42 14.90 22.01
C ILE A 193 -16.82 16.04 22.81
N ASP A 194 -17.25 16.18 24.07
CA ASP A 194 -16.66 17.10 25.03
C ASP A 194 -15.40 16.45 25.66
N LEU A 195 -14.29 17.18 25.63
CA LEU A 195 -12.98 16.77 26.15
C LEU A 195 -12.53 17.60 27.37
N SER A 196 -13.39 18.48 27.89
CA SER A 196 -13.08 19.33 29.06
C SER A 196 -12.88 18.50 30.34
N ALA A 197 -13.45 17.30 30.39
CA ALA A 197 -13.31 16.34 31.47
C ALA A 197 -13.11 14.92 30.89
N GLN A 198 -13.68 13.90 31.52
CA GLN A 198 -13.75 12.57 30.92
C GLN A 198 -14.51 12.66 29.58
N PRO A 199 -13.94 12.15 28.47
CA PRO A 199 -14.58 12.26 27.17
C PRO A 199 -16.00 11.73 27.18
N ALA A 200 -16.93 12.55 26.69
CA ALA A 200 -18.35 12.21 26.62
C ALA A 200 -18.97 12.74 25.33
N ARG A 201 -19.80 11.93 24.68
CA ARG A 201 -20.63 12.36 23.55
C ARG A 201 -21.74 13.28 24.08
N VAL A 202 -21.81 14.50 23.57
CA VAL A 202 -22.78 15.52 24.00
C VAL A 202 -23.84 15.83 22.94
N ALA A 203 -23.56 15.58 21.66
CA ALA A 203 -24.52 15.73 20.57
C ALA A 203 -24.10 14.90 19.35
N GLU A 204 -24.92 14.98 18.29
CA GLU A 204 -24.61 14.49 16.95
C GLU A 204 -24.82 15.62 15.95
N LEU A 205 -23.90 15.76 15.02
CA LEU A 205 -23.93 16.73 13.93
C LEU A 205 -24.25 16.02 12.61
N PRO A 206 -24.87 16.72 11.64
CA PRO A 206 -25.12 16.15 10.32
C PRO A 206 -23.84 15.66 9.64
N TRP A 207 -23.85 14.41 9.18
CA TRP A 207 -22.75 13.79 8.46
C TRP A 207 -23.29 12.84 7.38
N GLY A 208 -22.46 12.53 6.39
CA GLY A 208 -22.83 11.61 5.32
C GLY A 208 -21.75 11.51 4.25
N LEU A 209 -21.91 10.54 3.36
CA LEU A 209 -21.09 10.41 2.17
C LEU A 209 -21.67 11.27 1.05
N VAL A 210 -20.79 11.91 0.29
CA VAL A 210 -21.15 12.60 -0.95
C VAL A 210 -20.49 11.85 -2.10
N GLU A 211 -21.31 11.32 -2.99
CA GLU A 211 -20.81 10.66 -4.20
C GLU A 211 -20.31 11.72 -5.18
N LEU A 212 -19.05 11.57 -5.61
CA LEU A 212 -18.48 12.41 -6.65
C LEU A 212 -18.70 11.73 -8.01
N PRO A 213 -19.22 12.44 -9.03
CA PRO A 213 -19.36 11.88 -10.36
C PRO A 213 -17.99 11.46 -10.90
N GLN A 214 -17.90 10.27 -11.49
CA GLN A 214 -16.68 9.81 -12.16
C GLN A 214 -16.49 10.61 -13.45
N THR A 215 -15.49 11.48 -13.48
CA THR A 215 -15.01 12.18 -14.68
C THR A 215 -14.03 11.33 -15.50
#